data_AF-A0A0B6YT85-F1
#
_entry.id   AF-A0A0B6YT85-F1
#
_cell.length_a   1.000
_cell.length_b   1.000
_cell.length_c   1.000
_cell.angle_alpha   90.00
_cell.angle_beta   90.00
_cell.angle_gamma   90.00
#
_symmetry.space_group_name_H-M   'P 1'
#
loop_
_entity.id
_entity.type
_entity.pdbx_description
1 polymer ?
#
loop_
_entity_poly.entity_id
_entity_poly.type
_entity_poly.pdbx_seq_one_letter_code
_entity_poly.pdbx_strand_id
1 'polypeptide(L)'
;MMSDNARSIVLIFDESHTRIQTVSELLLISCIPRPVFTRPDDLAFTKENFIRFRDKVIGQLNRMLILSRDIATQVHAKQIQWKPFCQRTQELATAVIHLSELSAHIAYLIAVNTTGSEVAISGPVSNIHQLTQADLDIKFSCTRLKRSRMNDLQPHLLVDLCSTLTKSLTTMTDICRQAAHKIVDSNDQ
;
A
#
# COMPACT_ATOMS: atom_id res chain seq x y z
N MET A 1 12.31 1.92 30.55
CA MET A 1 11.78 0.85 29.68
C MET A 1 10.38 1.12 29.11
N MET A 2 9.42 1.74 29.82
CA MET A 2 8.10 2.07 29.23
C MET A 2 8.13 3.19 28.17
N SER A 3 9.02 4.18 28.29
CA SER A 3 9.06 5.34 27.38
C SER A 3 9.51 5.01 25.95
N ASP A 4 10.49 4.11 25.78
CA ASP A 4 10.99 3.73 24.46
C ASP A 4 9.96 2.88 23.70
N ASN A 5 9.19 2.05 24.41
CA ASN A 5 8.07 1.29 23.82
C ASN A 5 6.93 2.23 23.40
N ALA A 6 6.56 3.21 24.23
CA ALA A 6 5.50 4.16 23.90
C ALA A 6 5.79 4.93 22.61
N ARG A 7 7.03 5.38 22.42
CA ARG A 7 7.43 6.08 21.19
C ARG A 7 7.35 5.18 19.97
N SER A 8 7.84 3.95 20.06
CA SER A 8 7.76 2.96 18.98
C SER A 8 6.31 2.66 18.58
N ILE A 9 5.43 2.49 19.56
CA ILE A 9 4.00 2.26 19.33
C ILE A 9 3.38 3.45 18.58
N VAL A 10 3.57 4.67 19.08
CA VAL A 10 3.02 5.88 18.41
C VAL A 10 3.50 5.97 16.96
N LEU A 11 4.78 5.69 16.69
CA LEU A 11 5.31 5.68 15.32
C LEU A 11 4.62 4.66 14.42
N ILE A 12 4.35 3.46 14.92
CA ILE A 12 3.68 2.41 14.14
C ILE A 12 2.25 2.80 13.81
N PHE A 13 1.52 3.37 14.77
CA PHE A 13 0.15 3.83 14.56
C PHE A 13 0.10 5.03 13.60
N ASP A 14 1.00 6.00 13.76
CA ASP A 14 1.12 7.17 12.89
C ASP A 14 1.48 6.77 11.45
N GLU A 15 2.42 5.83 11.28
CA GLU A 15 2.76 5.26 9.97
C GLU A 15 1.56 4.54 9.35
N SER A 16 0.89 3.68 10.12
CA SER A 16 -0.28 2.92 9.65
C SER A 16 -1.41 3.86 9.21
N HIS A 17 -1.71 4.87 10.03
CA HIS A 17 -2.70 5.88 9.73
C HIS A 17 -2.34 6.68 8.47
N THR A 18 -1.12 7.20 8.39
CA THR A 18 -0.65 8.01 7.25
C THR A 18 -0.68 7.21 5.95
N ARG A 19 -0.30 5.92 5.98
CA ARG A 19 -0.39 5.05 4.80
C ARG A 19 -1.82 4.86 4.33
N ILE A 20 -2.73 4.53 5.25
CA ILE A 20 -4.15 4.37 4.92
C ILE A 20 -4.69 5.66 4.32
N GLN A 21 -4.47 6.79 5.01
CA GLN A 21 -4.95 8.09 4.58
C GLN A 21 -4.42 8.45 3.18
N THR A 22 -3.12 8.35 2.94
CA THR A 22 -2.50 8.72 1.66
C THR A 22 -3.05 7.87 0.51
N VAL A 23 -3.24 6.56 0.74
CA VAL A 23 -3.81 5.67 -0.28
C VAL A 23 -5.28 5.98 -0.54
N SER A 24 -6.07 6.18 0.51
CA SER A 24 -7.47 6.53 0.37
C SER A 24 -7.63 7.88 -0.33
N GLU A 25 -6.78 8.86 -0.03
CA GLU A 25 -6.74 10.15 -0.71
C GLU A 25 -6.44 9.97 -2.19
N LEU A 26 -5.40 9.21 -2.52
CA LEU A 26 -4.99 8.98 -3.89
C LEU A 26 -6.03 8.20 -4.71
N LEU A 27 -6.59 7.13 -4.14
CA LEU A 27 -7.41 6.17 -4.89
C LEU A 27 -8.92 6.46 -4.83
N LEU A 28 -9.41 7.02 -3.74
CA LEU A 28 -10.85 7.18 -3.49
C LEU A 28 -11.28 8.65 -3.51
N ILE A 29 -10.49 9.55 -2.91
CA ILE A 29 -10.88 10.96 -2.72
C ILE A 29 -10.47 11.85 -3.89
N SER A 30 -9.35 11.54 -4.56
CA SER A 30 -8.89 12.30 -5.73
C SER A 30 -9.89 12.26 -6.89
N CYS A 31 -10.79 11.27 -6.90
CA CYS A 31 -11.79 11.01 -7.94
C CYS A 31 -11.22 10.96 -9.36
N ILE A 32 -9.92 10.64 -9.52
CA ILE A 32 -9.31 10.43 -10.84
C ILE A 32 -9.35 8.93 -11.14
N PRO A 33 -10.29 8.45 -11.99
CA PRO A 33 -10.42 7.03 -12.26
C PRO A 33 -9.22 6.54 -13.06
N ARG A 34 -8.32 5.80 -12.40
CA ARG A 34 -7.17 5.15 -13.01
C ARG A 34 -7.11 3.69 -12.57
N PRO A 35 -6.65 2.77 -13.42
CA PRO A 35 -6.46 1.39 -13.01
C PRO A 35 -5.34 1.30 -11.97
N VAL A 36 -5.62 0.68 -10.82
CA VAL A 36 -4.59 0.39 -9.80
C VAL A 36 -3.67 -0.75 -10.24
N PHE A 37 -4.24 -1.80 -10.83
CA PHE A 37 -3.49 -2.92 -11.41
C PHE A 37 -3.40 -2.75 -12.93
N THR A 38 -2.18 -2.69 -13.45
CA THR A 38 -1.92 -2.34 -14.86
C THR A 38 -1.48 -3.53 -15.71
N ARG A 39 -1.54 -4.76 -15.19
CA ARG A 39 -1.22 -5.95 -15.98
C ARG A 39 -2.36 -6.18 -17.00
N PRO A 40 -2.06 -6.62 -18.23
CA PRO A 40 -3.09 -6.85 -19.25
C PRO A 40 -4.24 -7.73 -18.76
N ASP A 41 -3.91 -8.81 -18.06
CA ASP A 41 -4.89 -9.74 -17.49
C ASP A 41 -5.80 -9.10 -16.45
N ASP A 42 -5.34 -8.08 -15.73
CA ASP A 42 -6.13 -7.39 -14.70
C ASP A 42 -7.04 -6.30 -15.31
N LEU A 43 -6.66 -5.74 -16.48
CA LEU A 43 -7.41 -4.68 -17.16
C LEU A 43 -8.63 -5.17 -17.95
N ALA A 44 -8.68 -6.45 -18.33
CA ALA A 44 -9.78 -6.98 -19.12
C ALA A 44 -11.07 -7.09 -18.30
N PHE A 45 -12.14 -6.42 -18.73
CA PHE A 45 -13.46 -6.54 -18.09
C PHE A 45 -14.17 -7.83 -18.55
N THR A 46 -13.76 -8.96 -17.98
CA THR A 46 -14.40 -10.26 -18.22
C THR A 46 -15.15 -10.72 -16.97
N LYS A 47 -16.14 -11.60 -17.16
CA LYS A 47 -16.86 -12.23 -16.05
C LYS A 47 -15.91 -12.98 -15.11
N GLU A 48 -14.90 -13.64 -15.66
CA GLU A 48 -13.88 -14.36 -14.89
C GLU A 48 -13.03 -13.43 -14.04
N ASN A 49 -12.56 -12.31 -14.61
CA ASN A 49 -11.81 -11.32 -13.85
C ASN A 49 -12.64 -10.67 -12.75
N PHE A 50 -13.91 -10.37 -13.03
CA PHE A 50 -14.82 -9.86 -12.00
C PHE A 50 -14.98 -10.85 -10.84
N ILE A 51 -15.17 -12.14 -11.13
CA ILE A 51 -15.23 -13.21 -10.12
C ILE A 51 -13.93 -13.26 -9.32
N ARG A 52 -12.78 -13.23 -10.00
CA ARG A 52 -11.45 -13.24 -9.38
C ARG A 52 -11.26 -12.05 -8.43
N PHE A 53 -11.64 -10.84 -8.82
CA PHE A 53 -11.55 -9.65 -7.97
C PHE A 53 -12.55 -9.69 -6.81
N ARG A 54 -13.77 -10.16 -7.03
CA ARG A 54 -14.76 -10.40 -5.96
C ARG A 54 -14.22 -11.36 -4.92
N ASP A 55 -13.63 -12.48 -5.34
CA ASP A 55 -13.10 -13.49 -4.42
C ASP A 55 -11.90 -12.95 -3.63
N LYS A 56 -11.05 -12.13 -4.26
CA LYS A 56 -10.00 -11.37 -3.55
C LYS A 56 -10.59 -10.43 -2.50
N VAL A 57 -11.65 -9.68 -2.82
CA VAL A 57 -12.34 -8.79 -1.86
C VAL A 57 -12.91 -9.59 -0.68
N ILE A 58 -13.58 -10.72 -0.93
CA ILE A 58 -14.12 -11.59 0.12
C ILE A 58 -13.00 -12.11 1.03
N GLY A 59 -11.92 -12.63 0.45
CA GLY A 59 -10.75 -13.10 1.20
C GLY A 59 -10.15 -11.97 2.05
N GLN A 60 -10.13 -10.76 1.51
CA GLN A 60 -9.60 -9.59 2.19
C GLN A 60 -10.48 -9.12 3.36
N LEU A 61 -11.79 -9.11 3.20
CA LEU A 61 -12.76 -8.80 4.26
C LEU A 61 -12.68 -9.83 5.40
N ASN A 62 -12.57 -11.12 5.06
CA ASN A 62 -12.38 -12.18 6.05
C ASN A 62 -11.09 -11.99 6.85
N ARG A 63 -9.98 -11.65 6.17
CA ARG A 63 -8.71 -11.34 6.81
C ARG A 63 -8.84 -10.15 7.77
N MET A 64 -9.51 -9.07 7.34
CA MET A 64 -9.75 -7.90 8.19
C MET A 64 -10.60 -8.23 9.42
N LEU A 65 -11.62 -9.07 9.27
CA LEU A 65 -12.47 -9.52 10.39
C LEU A 65 -11.65 -10.27 11.43
N ILE A 66 -10.80 -11.21 11.00
CA ILE A 66 -9.90 -11.97 11.89
C ILE A 66 -8.94 -11.02 12.61
N LEU A 67 -8.25 -10.15 11.88
CA LEU A 67 -7.30 -9.20 12.46
C LEU A 67 -7.96 -8.25 13.45
N SER A 68 -9.15 -7.75 13.14
CA SER A 68 -9.92 -6.86 14.03
C SER A 68 -10.33 -7.58 15.31
N ARG A 69 -10.75 -8.85 15.21
CA ARG A 69 -11.07 -9.68 16.38
C ARG A 69 -9.84 -9.95 17.24
N ASP A 70 -8.70 -10.27 16.62
CA ASP A 70 -7.44 -10.51 17.32
C ASP A 70 -6.97 -9.26 18.08
N ILE A 71 -7.03 -8.09 17.44
CA ILE A 71 -6.69 -6.79 18.05
C ILE A 71 -7.63 -6.51 19.22
N ALA A 72 -8.95 -6.62 19.04
CA ALA A 72 -9.93 -6.40 20.10
C ALA A 72 -9.69 -7.33 21.30
N THR A 73 -9.44 -8.61 21.04
CA THR A 73 -9.16 -9.61 22.09
C THR A 73 -7.89 -9.26 22.87
N GLN A 74 -6.85 -8.76 22.20
CA GLN A 74 -5.62 -8.31 22.86
C GLN A 74 -5.82 -7.04 23.71
N VAL A 75 -6.66 -6.10 23.26
CA VAL A 75 -7.00 -4.90 24.05
C VAL A 75 -7.77 -5.28 25.32
N HIS A 76 -8.68 -6.27 25.23
CA HIS A 76 -9.46 -6.74 26.37
C HIS A 76 -8.68 -7.68 27.31
N ALA A 77 -7.46 -8.08 26.96
CA ALA A 77 -6.61 -8.86 27.85
C ALA A 77 -6.14 -8.03 29.05
N LYS A 78 -5.91 -8.68 30.19
CA LYS A 78 -5.42 -8.01 31.42
C LYS A 78 -4.08 -7.29 31.23
N GLN A 79 -3.28 -7.71 30.26
CA GLN A 79 -2.01 -7.11 29.91
C GLN A 79 -1.78 -7.18 28.40
N ILE A 80 -1.55 -6.02 27.77
CA ILE A 80 -1.34 -5.92 26.33
C ILE A 80 0.12 -6.28 26.01
N GLN A 81 0.30 -7.25 25.11
CA GLN A 81 1.60 -7.52 24.49
C GLN A 81 1.80 -6.58 23.30
N TRP A 82 2.45 -5.44 23.54
CA TRP A 82 2.55 -4.36 22.56
C TRP A 82 3.19 -4.73 21.22
N LYS A 83 4.19 -5.60 21.21
CA LYS A 83 4.88 -5.99 19.96
C LYS A 83 3.94 -6.79 19.03
N PRO A 84 3.34 -7.92 19.46
CA PRO A 84 2.30 -8.61 18.69
C PRO A 84 1.11 -7.71 18.31
N PHE A 85 0.69 -6.83 19.22
CA PHE A 85 -0.42 -5.92 18.99
C PHE A 85 -0.14 -4.93 17.85
N CYS A 86 1.05 -4.31 17.86
CA CYS A 86 1.49 -3.42 16.79
C CYS A 86 1.62 -4.15 15.46
N GLN A 87 2.17 -5.37 15.47
CA GLN A 87 2.28 -6.19 14.27
C GLN A 87 0.89 -6.49 13.66
N ARG A 88 -0.08 -6.90 14.47
CA ARG A 88 -1.46 -7.13 14.00
C ARG A 88 -2.11 -5.85 13.47
N THR A 89 -1.83 -4.71 14.09
CA THR A 89 -2.32 -3.41 13.62
C THR A 89 -1.74 -3.06 12.25
N GLN A 90 -0.43 -3.25 12.03
CA GLN A 90 0.20 -3.03 10.72
C GLN A 90 -0.33 -4.00 9.66
N GLU A 91 -0.57 -5.26 10.03
CA GLU A 91 -1.21 -6.23 9.15
C GLU A 91 -2.64 -5.81 8.78
N LEU A 92 -3.40 -5.23 9.72
CA LEU A 92 -4.74 -4.69 9.46
C LEU A 92 -4.68 -3.46 8.56
N ALA A 93 -3.75 -2.54 8.79
CA ALA A 93 -3.55 -1.36 7.94
C ALA A 93 -3.21 -1.75 6.49
N THR A 94 -2.28 -2.69 6.32
CA THR A 94 -1.96 -3.29 5.03
C THR A 94 -3.20 -3.93 4.41
N ALA A 95 -4.04 -4.56 5.23
CA ALA A 95 -5.25 -5.19 4.74
C ALA A 95 -6.29 -4.18 4.24
N VAL A 96 -6.46 -3.05 4.93
CA VAL A 96 -7.34 -1.95 4.53
C VAL A 96 -6.86 -1.29 3.23
N ILE A 97 -5.55 -1.07 3.10
CA ILE A 97 -4.94 -0.53 1.87
C ILE A 97 -5.25 -1.46 0.68
N HIS A 98 -5.03 -2.76 0.83
CA HIS A 98 -5.29 -3.70 -0.26
C HIS A 98 -6.78 -3.80 -0.63
N LEU A 99 -7.69 -3.70 0.35
CA LEU A 99 -9.11 -3.60 0.05
C LEU A 99 -9.42 -2.33 -0.76
N SER A 100 -8.83 -1.20 -0.40
CA SER A 100 -9.00 0.07 -1.11
C SER A 100 -8.50 0.00 -2.55
N GLU A 101 -7.35 -0.65 -2.77
CA GLU A 101 -6.80 -0.93 -4.11
C GLU A 101 -7.76 -1.77 -4.96
N LEU A 102 -8.27 -2.88 -4.39
CA LEU A 102 -9.25 -3.75 -5.06
C LEU A 102 -10.52 -2.98 -5.40
N SER A 103 -11.08 -2.24 -4.45
CA SER A 103 -12.31 -1.46 -4.66
C SER A 103 -12.13 -0.39 -5.73
N ALA A 104 -11.04 0.38 -5.69
CA ALA A 104 -10.75 1.41 -6.68
C ALA A 104 -10.57 0.81 -8.09
N HIS A 105 -9.88 -0.32 -8.19
CA HIS A 105 -9.70 -1.00 -9.47
C HIS A 105 -10.99 -1.58 -10.04
N ILE A 106 -11.82 -2.23 -9.21
CA ILE A 106 -13.13 -2.74 -9.63
C ILE A 106 -14.02 -1.59 -10.08
N ALA A 107 -14.04 -0.47 -9.35
CA ALA A 107 -14.79 0.72 -9.71
C ALA A 107 -14.33 1.27 -11.08
N TYR A 108 -13.03 1.33 -11.33
CA TYR A 108 -12.47 1.70 -12.64
C TYR A 108 -12.97 0.77 -13.74
N LEU A 109 -12.88 -0.55 -13.54
CA LEU A 109 -13.30 -1.56 -14.51
C LEU A 109 -14.80 -1.45 -14.87
N ILE A 110 -15.66 -1.18 -13.88
CA ILE A 110 -17.08 -0.94 -14.09
C ILE A 110 -17.31 0.35 -14.88
N ALA A 111 -16.59 1.43 -14.51
CA ALA A 111 -16.73 2.73 -15.16
C ALA A 111 -16.38 2.68 -16.65
N VAL A 112 -15.26 2.04 -17.01
CA VAL A 112 -14.84 1.93 -18.43
C VAL A 112 -15.73 1.02 -19.26
N ASN A 113 -16.48 0.11 -18.65
CA ASN A 113 -17.45 -0.74 -19.35
C ASN A 113 -18.82 -0.06 -19.56
N THR A 114 -19.00 1.16 -19.05
CA THR A 114 -20.24 1.93 -19.27
C THR A 114 -20.22 2.55 -20.67
N THR A 115 -21.36 2.53 -21.36
CA THR A 115 -21.48 3.09 -22.71
C THR A 115 -21.11 4.58 -22.73
N GLY A 116 -20.23 4.97 -23.65
CA GLY A 116 -19.74 6.36 -23.76
C GLY A 116 -18.55 6.68 -22.85
N SER A 117 -18.09 5.73 -22.03
CA SER A 117 -16.83 5.87 -21.29
C SER A 117 -15.63 5.60 -22.17
N GLU A 118 -14.52 6.28 -21.89
CA GLU A 118 -13.22 6.03 -22.50
C GLU A 118 -12.24 5.48 -21.48
N VAL A 119 -11.32 4.62 -21.96
CA VAL A 119 -10.26 4.06 -21.13
C VAL A 119 -9.30 5.17 -20.72
N ALA A 120 -8.86 5.14 -19.46
CA ALA A 120 -7.87 6.07 -18.97
C ALA A 120 -6.58 6.00 -19.80
N ILE A 121 -6.23 7.09 -20.47
CA ILE A 121 -4.92 7.23 -21.12
C ILE A 121 -3.85 7.24 -20.03
N SER A 122 -2.92 6.29 -20.11
CA SER A 122 -1.80 6.20 -19.19
C SER A 122 -0.79 7.30 -19.48
N GLY A 123 -0.48 8.12 -18.47
CA GLY A 123 0.66 9.03 -18.54
C GLY A 123 1.99 8.27 -18.57
N PRO A 124 3.12 9.01 -18.66
CA PRO A 124 4.46 8.42 -18.65
C PRO A 124 4.68 7.52 -17.42
N VAL A 125 4.17 7.97 -16.27
CA VAL A 125 4.10 7.19 -15.03
C VAL A 125 2.74 6.51 -14.95
N SER A 126 2.67 5.24 -15.35
CA SER A 126 1.43 4.46 -15.30
C SER A 126 1.05 3.96 -13.90
N ASN A 127 2.00 3.91 -12.96
CA ASN A 127 1.83 3.31 -11.63
C ASN A 127 2.00 4.32 -10.49
N ILE A 128 1.26 5.44 -10.52
CA ILE A 128 1.39 6.51 -9.51
C ILE A 128 1.14 6.01 -8.08
N HIS A 129 0.25 5.04 -7.92
CA HIS A 129 0.00 4.38 -6.63
C HIS A 129 1.22 3.62 -6.10
N GLN A 130 1.89 2.82 -6.95
CA GLN A 130 3.10 2.10 -6.54
C GLN A 130 4.26 3.06 -6.25
N LEU A 131 4.36 4.15 -7.02
CA LEU A 131 5.33 5.21 -6.77
C LEU A 131 5.08 5.87 -5.40
N THR A 132 3.82 6.14 -5.07
CA THR A 132 3.43 6.73 -3.78
C THR A 132 3.72 5.77 -2.63
N GLN A 133 3.45 4.47 -2.78
CA GLN A 133 3.83 3.46 -1.78
C GLN A 133 5.36 3.41 -1.58
N ALA A 134 6.13 3.43 -2.66
CA ALA A 134 7.59 3.43 -2.59
C ALA A 134 8.15 4.69 -1.88
N ASP A 135 7.57 5.86 -2.15
CA ASP A 135 7.92 7.12 -1.46
C ASP A 135 7.65 7.02 0.04
N LEU A 136 6.46 6.53 0.43
CA LEU A 136 6.11 6.31 1.84
C LEU A 136 7.08 5.33 2.52
N ASP A 137 7.39 4.21 1.88
CA ASP A 137 8.35 3.22 2.41
C ASP A 137 9.72 3.85 2.67
N ILE A 138 10.22 4.66 1.75
CA ILE A 138 11.49 5.38 1.91
C ILE A 138 11.39 6.38 3.04
N LYS A 139 10.35 7.21 3.07
CA LYS A 139 10.12 8.23 4.09
C LYS A 139 10.07 7.62 5.49
N PHE A 140 9.33 6.53 5.69
CA PHE A 140 9.23 5.86 6.99
C PHE A 140 10.53 5.14 7.37
N SER A 141 11.20 4.49 6.42
CA SER A 141 12.49 3.84 6.66
C SER A 141 13.57 4.84 7.07
N CYS A 142 13.69 5.96 6.37
CA CYS A 142 14.59 7.06 6.73
C CYS A 142 14.22 7.71 8.06
N THR A 143 12.91 7.88 8.34
CA THR A 143 12.44 8.42 9.62
C THR A 143 12.78 7.50 10.78
N ARG A 144 12.64 6.17 10.61
CA ARG A 144 13.05 5.17 11.60
C ARG A 144 14.56 5.24 11.85
N LEU A 145 15.39 5.23 10.79
CA LEU A 145 16.84 5.39 10.91
C LEU A 145 17.23 6.67 11.67
N LYS A 146 16.61 7.81 11.34
CA LYS A 146 16.88 9.10 11.97
C LYS A 146 16.46 9.16 13.44
N ARG A 147 15.42 8.40 13.83
CA ARG A 147 14.85 8.42 15.20
C ARG A 147 15.42 7.32 16.10
N SER A 148 16.04 6.28 15.55
CA SER A 148 16.68 5.21 16.32
C SER A 148 17.95 5.68 17.02
N ARG A 149 18.18 5.19 18.25
CA ARG A 149 19.47 5.34 18.92
C ARG A 149 20.43 4.25 18.43
N MET A 150 21.74 4.48 18.55
CA MET A 150 22.75 3.50 18.14
C MET A 150 22.55 2.12 18.78
N ASN A 151 22.14 2.07 20.05
CA ASN A 151 21.93 0.81 20.78
C ASN A 151 20.68 0.04 20.32
N ASP A 152 19.75 0.72 19.64
CA ASP A 152 18.50 0.13 19.15
C ASP A 152 18.63 -0.38 17.70
N LEU A 153 19.70 -0.01 17.00
CA LEU A 153 20.01 -0.42 15.63
C LEU A 153 20.65 -1.82 15.62
N GLN A 154 19.85 -2.82 15.99
CA GLN A 154 20.31 -4.21 15.91
C GLN A 154 20.52 -4.62 14.44
N PRO A 155 21.46 -5.54 14.15
CA PRO A 155 21.78 -5.95 12.78
C PRO A 155 20.56 -6.38 11.94
N HIS A 156 19.63 -7.13 12.54
CA HIS A 156 18.42 -7.58 11.86
C HIS A 156 17.53 -6.40 11.42
N LEU A 157 17.39 -5.38 12.26
CA LEU A 157 16.61 -4.18 11.95
C LEU A 157 17.23 -3.39 10.81
N LEU A 158 18.57 -3.29 10.77
CA LEU A 158 19.29 -2.64 9.67
C LEU A 158 19.10 -3.39 8.36
N VAL A 159 19.16 -4.73 8.38
CA VAL A 159 18.90 -5.55 7.19
C VAL A 159 17.47 -5.34 6.68
N ASP A 160 16.47 -5.35 7.56
CA ASP A 160 15.07 -5.13 7.18
C ASP A 160 14.85 -3.74 6.56
N LEU A 161 15.46 -2.71 7.14
CA LEU A 161 15.40 -1.33 6.63
C LEU A 161 16.09 -1.20 5.26
N CYS A 162 17.30 -1.74 5.11
CA CYS A 162 18.03 -1.71 3.85
C CYS A 162 17.31 -2.50 2.76
N SER A 163 16.72 -3.65 3.10
CA SER A 163 15.92 -4.45 2.19
C SER A 163 14.69 -3.69 1.69
N THR A 164 13.98 -3.03 2.61
CA THR A 164 12.80 -2.20 2.29
C THR A 164 13.20 -1.04 1.37
N LEU A 165 14.24 -0.28 1.73
CA LEU A 165 14.77 0.83 0.92
C LEU A 165 15.18 0.37 -0.48
N THR A 166 15.91 -0.75 -0.57
CA THR A 166 16.37 -1.28 -1.85
C THR A 166 15.18 -1.65 -2.74
N LYS A 167 14.16 -2.33 -2.20
CA LYS A 167 12.95 -2.68 -2.94
C LYS A 167 12.19 -1.44 -3.44
N SER A 168 12.02 -0.43 -2.60
CA SER A 168 11.31 0.80 -2.95
C SER A 168 12.07 1.62 -3.99
N LEU A 169 13.39 1.77 -3.83
CA LEU A 169 14.25 2.45 -4.81
C LEU A 169 14.29 1.71 -6.16
N THR A 170 14.30 0.38 -6.15
CA THR A 170 14.22 -0.43 -7.37
C THR A 170 12.90 -0.18 -8.08
N THR A 171 11.79 -0.18 -7.33
CA THR A 171 10.45 0.12 -7.85
C THR A 171 10.39 1.51 -8.49
N MET A 172 10.91 2.54 -7.81
CA MET A 172 10.98 3.90 -8.36
C MET A 172 11.84 3.95 -9.63
N THR A 173 13.00 3.29 -9.61
CA THR A 173 13.92 3.25 -10.75
C THR A 173 13.28 2.60 -11.97
N ASP A 174 12.56 1.49 -11.78
CA ASP A 174 11.87 0.79 -12.86
C ASP A 174 10.72 1.62 -13.43
N ILE A 175 9.95 2.29 -12.57
CA ILE A 175 8.89 3.22 -13.00
C ILE A 175 9.47 4.39 -13.79
N CYS A 176 10.55 5.01 -13.31
CA CYS A 176 11.22 6.11 -14.00
C CYS A 176 11.82 5.66 -15.35
N ARG A 177 12.40 4.46 -15.41
CA ARG A 177 12.92 3.87 -16.65
C ARG A 177 11.80 3.66 -17.67
N GLN A 178 10.68 3.07 -17.25
CA GLN A 178 9.52 2.88 -18.12
C GLN A 178 8.95 4.21 -18.61
N ALA A 179 8.90 5.23 -17.74
CA ALA A 179 8.47 6.56 -18.12
C ALA A 179 9.41 7.20 -19.15
N ALA A 180 10.73 7.06 -18.97
CA ALA A 180 11.72 7.58 -19.91
C ALA A 180 11.57 6.94 -21.31
N HIS A 181 11.41 5.63 -21.39
CA HIS A 181 11.17 4.94 -22.68
C HIS A 181 9.91 5.46 -23.38
N LYS A 182 8.80 5.62 -22.66
CA LYS A 182 7.54 6.14 -23.23
C LYS A 182 7.65 7.57 -23.76
N ILE A 183 8.44 8.42 -23.11
CA ILE A 183 8.64 9.81 -23.53
C ILE A 183 9.48 9.87 -24.81
N VAL A 184 10.51 9.03 -24.93
CA VAL A 184 11.32 8.93 -26.15
C VAL A 184 10.45 8.47 -27.33
N ASP A 185 9.67 7.40 -27.14
CA ASP A 185 8.75 6.91 -28.18
C ASP A 185 7.67 7.95 -28.58
N SER A 186 7.31 8.87 -27.69
CA SER A 186 6.33 9.94 -27.96
C SER A 186 6.92 11.14 -28.72
N ASN A 187 8.25 11.31 -28.71
CA ASN A 187 8.94 12.37 -29.45
C ASN A 187 9.30 11.95 -30.89
N ASP A 188 9.15 10.66 -31.22
CA ASP A 188 9.38 10.07 -32.54
C ASP A 188 8.07 9.88 -33.35
N GLN A 189 6.93 10.42 -32.87
CA GLN A 189 5.63 10.49 -33.55
C GLN A 189 5.23 11.94 -33.84
#